data_AF-A0A2N6FSA4-F1
#
_entry.id   AF-A0A2N6FSA4-F1
#
_cell.length_a   1.000
_cell.length_b   1.000
_cell.length_c   1.000
_cell.angle_alpha   90.00
_cell.angle_beta   90.00
_cell.angle_gamma   90.00
#
_symmetry.space_group_name_H-M   'P 1'
#
loop_
_entity.id
_entity.type
_entity.pdbx_description
1 polymer ?
#
loop_
_entity_poly.entity_id
_entity_poly.type
_entity_poly.pdbx_seq_one_letter_code
_entity_poly.pdbx_strand_id
1 'polypeptide(L)'
;MTQVQISKYLDIPFATLNDWKKEDSNRNRLYQLLINLDEKEVQNKLNKKTTHRFFHILNRNIDNSSKFTANDIRKAYNKKDYHKATIQEQTIYAKFFKELEIEELDEFIRTFNVSKRNIKNIYISSPFRNLAGVAKIWDKRFRLKHLESNNQNKKTLPIALQNILNKKELSHV
;
A
#
# COMPACT_ATOMS: atom_id res chain seq x y z
N MET A 1 12.09 -29.20 -0.64
CA MET A 1 12.93 -28.22 -1.36
C MET A 1 14.42 -28.56 -1.23
N THR A 2 15.24 -28.29 -2.25
CA THR A 2 16.71 -28.48 -2.20
C THR A 2 17.41 -27.32 -1.48
N GLN A 3 18.65 -27.52 -1.02
CA GLN A 3 19.45 -26.47 -0.38
C GLN A 3 19.66 -25.25 -1.30
N VAL A 4 19.81 -25.47 -2.60
CA VAL A 4 19.92 -24.41 -3.61
C VAL A 4 18.64 -23.58 -3.68
N GLN A 5 17.48 -24.25 -3.67
CA GLN A 5 16.18 -23.60 -3.68
C GLN A 5 15.96 -22.78 -2.40
N ILE A 6 16.30 -23.34 -1.23
CA ILE A 6 16.19 -22.63 0.07
C ILE A 6 17.05 -21.36 0.05
N SER A 7 18.30 -21.46 -0.40
CA SER A 7 19.21 -20.33 -0.49
C SER A 7 18.63 -19.22 -1.37
N LYS A 8 18.11 -19.59 -2.55
CA LYS A 8 17.53 -18.65 -3.53
C LYS A 8 16.23 -17.99 -3.04
N TYR A 9 15.32 -18.73 -2.42
CA TYR A 9 14.00 -18.21 -2.07
C TYR A 9 13.97 -17.43 -0.75
N LEU A 10 14.89 -17.73 0.17
CA LEU A 10 14.92 -17.12 1.50
C LEU A 10 16.13 -16.21 1.72
N ASP A 11 16.96 -16.00 0.70
CA ASP A 11 18.21 -15.23 0.75
C ASP A 11 19.13 -15.67 1.91
N ILE A 12 19.24 -17.00 2.12
CA ILE A 12 20.12 -17.58 3.14
C ILE A 12 21.41 -18.06 2.47
N PRO A 13 22.60 -17.62 2.89
CA PRO A 13 23.87 -18.09 2.33
C PRO A 13 24.07 -19.60 2.47
N PHE A 14 24.73 -20.23 1.49
CA PHE A 14 25.03 -21.67 1.53
C PHE A 14 25.87 -22.07 2.74
N ALA A 15 26.84 -21.24 3.14
CA ALA A 15 27.64 -21.48 4.32
C ALA A 15 26.77 -21.61 5.58
N THR A 16 25.81 -20.71 5.76
CA THR A 16 24.84 -20.75 6.86
C THR A 16 23.97 -22.00 6.81
N LEU A 17 23.52 -22.42 5.62
CA LEU A 17 22.76 -23.66 5.46
C LEU A 17 23.58 -24.91 5.75
N ASN A 18 24.87 -24.91 5.40
CA ASN A 18 25.79 -26.01 5.74
C ASN A 18 25.99 -26.12 7.25
N ASP A 19 26.11 -24.99 7.95
CA ASP A 19 26.20 -24.97 9.41
C ASP A 19 24.90 -25.41 10.08
N TRP A 20 23.74 -25.10 9.50
CA TRP A 20 22.46 -25.58 10.01
C TRP A 20 22.23 -27.07 9.71
N LYS A 21 22.84 -27.62 8.66
CA LYS A 21 22.70 -29.04 8.29
C LYS A 21 23.36 -29.99 9.29
N LYS A 22 24.39 -29.55 10.03
CA LYS A 22 25.12 -30.39 10.99
C LYS A 22 24.20 -30.82 12.14
N GLU A 23 24.31 -32.06 12.61
CA GLU A 23 23.41 -32.63 13.64
C GLU A 23 23.57 -31.97 15.01
N ASP A 24 24.77 -31.47 15.31
CA ASP A 24 25.10 -30.71 16.51
C ASP A 24 24.61 -29.24 16.46
N SER A 25 24.10 -28.80 15.32
CA SER A 25 23.62 -27.44 15.14
C SER A 25 22.30 -27.22 15.87
N ASN A 26 22.23 -26.15 16.67
CA ASN A 26 20.99 -25.69 17.30
C ASN A 26 19.87 -25.37 16.29
N ARG A 27 20.21 -25.18 15.00
CA ARG A 27 19.28 -24.90 13.91
C ARG A 27 19.04 -26.09 12.97
N ASN A 28 19.53 -27.28 13.30
CA ASN A 28 19.29 -28.50 12.51
C ASN A 28 17.81 -28.76 12.26
N ARG A 29 16.99 -28.62 13.30
CA ARG A 29 15.54 -28.80 13.20
C ARG A 29 14.89 -27.82 12.21
N LEU A 30 15.36 -26.57 12.15
CA LEU A 30 14.89 -25.59 11.17
C LEU A 30 15.33 -25.98 9.75
N TYR A 31 16.56 -26.44 9.57
CA TYR A 31 17.03 -26.94 8.28
C TYR A 31 16.20 -28.13 7.78
N GLN A 32 15.90 -29.08 8.66
CA GLN A 32 15.02 -30.23 8.35
C GLN A 32 13.59 -29.80 8.04
N LEU A 33 13.07 -28.74 8.66
CA LEU A 33 11.77 -28.19 8.26
C LEU A 33 11.84 -27.59 6.86
N LEU A 34 12.86 -26.77 6.57
CA LEU A 34 13.02 -26.11 5.28
C LEU A 34 13.18 -27.10 4.11
N ILE A 35 13.90 -28.21 4.32
CA ILE A 35 14.08 -29.23 3.27
C ILE A 35 12.79 -29.99 2.95
N ASN A 36 11.90 -30.12 3.94
CA ASN A 36 10.63 -30.83 3.84
C ASN A 36 9.45 -29.93 3.40
N LEU A 37 9.65 -28.61 3.26
CA LEU A 37 8.63 -27.73 2.70
C LEU A 37 8.36 -28.05 1.22
N ASP A 38 7.09 -27.95 0.83
CA ASP A 38 6.66 -28.01 -0.57
C ASP A 38 7.10 -26.75 -1.31
N GLU A 39 7.87 -26.94 -2.38
CA GLU A 39 8.34 -25.85 -3.22
C GLU A 39 7.20 -25.05 -3.83
N LYS A 40 6.14 -25.73 -4.30
CA LYS A 40 5.00 -25.06 -4.94
C LYS A 40 4.28 -24.16 -3.94
N GLU A 41 4.10 -24.62 -2.70
CA GLU A 41 3.48 -23.83 -1.65
C GLU A 41 4.34 -22.60 -1.28
N VAL A 42 5.66 -22.77 -1.17
CA VAL A 42 6.59 -21.67 -0.87
C VAL A 42 6.62 -20.64 -2.01
N GLN A 43 6.75 -21.09 -3.25
CA GLN A 43 6.67 -20.21 -4.42
C GLN A 43 5.35 -19.47 -4.47
N ASN A 44 4.22 -20.13 -4.22
CA ASN A 44 2.92 -19.48 -4.21
C ASN A 44 2.84 -18.39 -3.14
N LYS A 45 3.38 -18.61 -1.93
CA LYS A 45 3.40 -17.57 -0.88
C LYS A 45 4.34 -16.41 -1.22
N LEU A 46 5.44 -16.67 -1.93
CA LEU A 46 6.37 -15.63 -2.38
C LEU A 46 5.79 -14.84 -3.56
N ASN A 47 5.21 -15.52 -4.54
CA ASN A 47 4.60 -14.92 -5.73
C ASN A 47 3.34 -14.12 -5.40
N LYS A 48 2.54 -14.53 -4.41
CA LYS A 48 1.40 -13.71 -3.92
C LYS A 48 1.81 -12.28 -3.58
N LYS A 49 3.05 -12.07 -3.11
CA LYS A 49 3.56 -10.72 -2.90
C LYS A 49 3.68 -10.01 -4.23
N THR A 50 4.38 -10.56 -5.22
CA THR A 50 4.65 -9.89 -6.50
C THR A 50 3.44 -9.75 -7.42
N THR A 51 2.41 -10.58 -7.27
CA THR A 51 1.19 -10.57 -8.10
C THR A 51 0.00 -9.85 -7.46
N HIS A 52 0.16 -9.29 -6.27
CA HIS A 52 -0.92 -8.56 -5.60
C HIS A 52 -1.42 -7.40 -6.49
N ARG A 53 -2.74 -7.21 -6.61
CA ARG A 53 -3.35 -6.16 -7.46
C ARG A 53 -2.74 -4.78 -7.21
N PHE A 54 -2.45 -4.46 -5.95
CA PHE A 54 -1.80 -3.20 -5.61
C PHE A 54 -0.47 -2.96 -6.34
N PHE A 55 0.34 -3.98 -6.65
CA PHE A 55 1.52 -3.80 -7.48
C PHE A 55 1.18 -3.40 -8.91
N HIS A 56 0.11 -3.97 -9.48
CA HIS A 56 -0.37 -3.55 -10.79
C HIS A 56 -0.83 -2.09 -10.75
N ILE A 57 -1.53 -1.66 -9.71
CA ILE A 57 -1.92 -0.24 -9.51
C ILE A 57 -0.68 0.65 -9.39
N LEU A 58 0.27 0.25 -8.55
CA LEU A 58 1.42 1.06 -8.19
C LEU A 58 2.40 1.22 -9.36
N ASN A 59 2.61 0.14 -10.14
CA ASN A 59 3.61 0.07 -11.21
C ASN A 59 3.00 0.16 -12.63
N ARG A 60 1.71 0.54 -12.78
CA ARG A 60 1.00 0.54 -14.09
C ARG A 60 1.71 1.35 -15.19
N ASN A 61 2.34 2.47 -14.82
CA ASN A 61 2.95 3.45 -15.74
C ASN A 61 4.40 3.77 -15.34
N ILE A 62 5.15 2.77 -14.89
CA ILE A 62 6.52 2.96 -14.39
C ILE A 62 7.47 2.04 -15.13
N ASP A 63 8.61 2.59 -15.55
CA ASP A 63 9.67 1.83 -16.20
C ASP A 63 10.21 0.73 -15.31
N ASN A 64 10.67 -0.37 -15.93
CA ASN A 64 11.16 -1.55 -15.21
C ASN A 64 12.28 -1.23 -14.19
N SER A 65 13.11 -0.22 -14.46
CA SER A 65 14.20 0.21 -13.57
C SER A 65 13.74 0.95 -12.31
N SER A 66 12.52 1.48 -12.31
CA SER A 66 11.98 2.33 -11.23
C SER A 66 10.78 1.71 -10.53
N LYS A 67 10.49 0.43 -10.78
CA LYS A 67 9.34 -0.27 -10.19
C LYS A 67 9.46 -0.34 -8.68
N PHE A 68 8.36 -0.05 -8.01
CA PHE A 68 8.24 -0.22 -6.58
C PHE A 68 8.24 -1.70 -6.21
N THR A 69 8.96 -2.01 -5.14
CA THR A 69 9.08 -3.34 -4.54
C THR A 69 8.25 -3.47 -3.28
N ALA A 70 8.13 -4.70 -2.75
CA ALA A 70 7.44 -4.94 -1.49
C ALA A 70 8.16 -4.25 -0.31
N ASN A 71 9.48 -4.11 -0.41
CA ASN A 71 10.28 -3.44 0.59
C ASN A 71 9.99 -1.94 0.63
N ASP A 72 9.76 -1.31 -0.52
CA ASP A 72 9.41 0.12 -0.59
C ASP A 72 8.05 0.39 0.07
N ILE A 73 7.07 -0.47 -0.19
CA ILE A 73 5.75 -0.42 0.46
C ILE A 73 5.90 -0.57 1.98
N ARG A 74 6.66 -1.59 2.41
CA ARG A 74 6.90 -1.82 3.84
C ARG A 74 7.61 -0.64 4.50
N LYS A 75 8.61 -0.06 3.84
CA LYS A 75 9.36 1.11 4.31
C LYS A 75 8.46 2.33 4.43
N ALA A 76 7.60 2.58 3.44
CA ALA A 76 6.61 3.66 3.49
C ALA A 76 5.71 3.50 4.73
N TYR A 77 5.06 2.35 4.90
CA TYR A 77 4.12 2.11 6.00
C TYR A 77 4.76 1.83 7.37
N ASN A 78 6.10 1.82 7.47
CA ASN A 78 6.79 1.90 8.75
C ASN A 78 6.77 3.32 9.34
N LYS A 79 6.55 4.35 8.51
CA LYS A 79 6.36 5.73 8.97
C LYS A 79 4.99 5.87 9.63
N LYS A 80 4.87 6.86 10.53
CA LYS A 80 3.64 7.16 11.27
C LYS A 80 2.97 8.47 10.80
N ASP A 81 3.65 9.22 9.94
CA ASP A 81 3.29 10.59 9.58
C ASP A 81 3.53 10.80 8.09
N TYR A 82 2.50 11.25 7.38
CA TYR A 82 2.52 11.56 5.96
C TYR A 82 3.53 12.67 5.63
N HIS A 83 3.65 13.69 6.48
CA HIS A 83 4.51 14.85 6.19
C HIS A 83 6.00 14.54 6.28
N LYS A 84 6.36 13.43 6.94
CA LYS A 84 7.74 12.92 7.01
C LYS A 84 8.08 11.97 5.88
N ALA A 85 7.16 11.78 4.93
CA ALA A 85 7.33 10.84 3.83
C ALA A 85 7.99 11.50 2.62
N THR A 86 8.81 10.71 1.90
CA THR A 86 9.41 11.13 0.63
C THR A 86 8.34 11.19 -0.48
N ILE A 87 8.66 11.83 -1.61
CA ILE A 87 7.76 11.90 -2.77
C ILE A 87 7.34 10.50 -3.24
N GLN A 88 8.26 9.54 -3.23
CA GLN A 88 8.00 8.14 -3.58
C GLN A 88 7.01 7.49 -2.62
N GLU A 89 7.20 7.66 -1.31
CA GLU A 89 6.29 7.12 -0.29
C GLU A 89 4.91 7.80 -0.35
N GLN A 90 4.86 9.11 -0.59
CA GLN A 90 3.62 9.83 -0.80
C GLN A 90 2.86 9.34 -2.03
N THR A 91 3.58 8.96 -3.10
CA THR A 91 3.00 8.29 -4.27
C THR A 91 2.37 6.95 -3.91
N ILE A 92 3.04 6.13 -3.10
CA ILE A 92 2.49 4.87 -2.59
C ILE A 92 1.18 5.12 -1.84
N TYR A 93 1.16 6.09 -0.92
CA TYR A 93 -0.05 6.42 -0.17
C TYR A 93 -1.17 6.94 -1.08
N ALA A 94 -0.85 7.78 -2.06
CA ALA A 94 -1.83 8.30 -3.01
C ALA A 94 -2.50 7.19 -3.81
N LYS A 95 -1.72 6.26 -4.34
CA LYS A 95 -2.23 5.07 -5.04
C LYS A 95 -3.08 4.21 -4.13
N PHE A 96 -2.63 3.99 -2.90
CA PHE A 96 -3.36 3.19 -1.92
C PHE A 96 -4.73 3.79 -1.57
N PHE A 97 -4.77 5.03 -1.05
CA PHE A 97 -6.02 5.60 -0.56
C PHE A 97 -7.03 5.93 -1.66
N LYS A 98 -6.55 6.19 -2.88
CA LYS A 98 -7.42 6.54 -4.02
C LYS A 98 -7.90 5.33 -4.82
N GLU A 99 -7.10 4.27 -4.94
CA GLU A 99 -7.37 3.16 -5.89
C GLU A 99 -7.54 1.79 -5.22
N LEU A 100 -7.14 1.60 -3.95
CA LEU A 100 -7.33 0.31 -3.24
C LEU A 100 -8.75 0.21 -2.67
N GLU A 101 -9.38 -0.95 -2.83
CA GLU A 101 -10.69 -1.23 -2.25
C GLU A 101 -10.60 -1.58 -0.76
N ILE A 102 -11.70 -1.35 -0.03
CA ILE A 102 -11.73 -1.51 1.43
C ILE A 102 -11.56 -2.98 1.82
N GLU A 103 -12.15 -3.86 1.03
CA GLU A 103 -12.18 -5.31 1.14
C GLU A 103 -10.76 -5.87 1.02
N GLU A 104 -9.90 -5.23 0.24
CA GLU A 104 -8.51 -5.62 -0.01
C GLU A 104 -7.55 -5.20 1.12
N LEU A 105 -7.99 -4.37 2.08
CA LEU A 105 -7.11 -3.86 3.13
C LEU A 105 -6.46 -4.98 3.95
N ASP A 106 -7.22 -6.00 4.33
CA ASP A 106 -6.72 -7.06 5.20
C ASP A 106 -5.75 -7.98 4.44
N GLU A 107 -5.97 -8.21 3.14
CA GLU A 107 -5.02 -8.90 2.27
C GLU A 107 -3.74 -8.09 2.08
N PHE A 108 -3.86 -6.78 1.83
CA PHE A 108 -2.74 -5.87 1.72
C PHE A 108 -1.86 -5.90 2.99
N ILE A 109 -2.48 -5.79 4.17
CA ILE A 109 -1.78 -5.83 5.45
C ILE A 109 -0.96 -7.12 5.61
N ARG A 110 -1.58 -8.26 5.30
CA ARG A 110 -0.93 -9.58 5.40
C ARG A 110 0.20 -9.73 4.40
N THR A 111 -0.03 -9.32 3.16
CA THR A 111 0.93 -9.48 2.05
C THR A 111 2.20 -8.67 2.26
N PHE A 112 2.05 -7.40 2.68
CA PHE A 112 3.16 -6.48 2.86
C PHE A 112 3.71 -6.43 4.28
N ASN A 113 3.09 -7.15 5.22
CA ASN A 113 3.44 -7.17 6.63
C ASN A 113 3.51 -5.75 7.24
N VAL A 114 2.44 -4.99 7.05
CA VAL A 114 2.34 -3.58 7.48
C VAL A 114 1.33 -3.42 8.61
N SER A 115 1.56 -2.45 9.50
CA SER A 115 0.68 -2.22 10.64
C SER A 115 -0.58 -1.46 10.24
N LYS A 116 -1.77 -2.01 10.52
CA LYS A 116 -3.05 -1.30 10.37
C LYS A 116 -3.06 0.04 11.11
N ARG A 117 -2.39 0.10 12.27
CA ARG A 117 -2.25 1.33 13.07
C ARG A 117 -1.42 2.38 12.34
N ASN A 118 -0.33 1.98 11.69
CA ASN A 118 0.49 2.91 10.92
C ASN A 118 -0.26 3.43 9.70
N ILE A 119 -0.97 2.56 8.96
CA ILE A 119 -1.84 2.99 7.84
C ILE A 119 -2.85 4.02 8.32
N LYS A 120 -3.52 3.75 9.45
CA LYS A 120 -4.46 4.70 10.07
C LYS A 120 -3.81 6.03 10.43
N ASN A 121 -2.61 6.01 11.02
CA ASN A 121 -1.90 7.25 11.40
C ASN A 121 -1.50 8.07 10.18
N ILE A 122 -0.95 7.41 9.14
CA ILE A 122 -0.64 8.04 7.86
C ILE A 122 -1.90 8.69 7.29
N TYR A 123 -3.01 7.95 7.23
CA TYR A 123 -4.30 8.47 6.76
C TYR A 123 -4.73 9.73 7.52
N ILE A 124 -4.68 9.71 8.86
CA ILE A 124 -5.07 10.86 9.70
C ILE A 124 -4.24 12.10 9.38
N SER A 125 -2.92 11.94 9.20
CA SER A 125 -2.01 13.02 8.84
C SER A 125 -2.03 13.40 7.36
N SER A 126 -2.72 12.64 6.51
CA SER A 126 -2.65 12.82 5.06
C SER A 126 -3.70 13.80 4.55
N PRO A 127 -3.44 14.48 3.40
CA PRO A 127 -4.45 15.30 2.74
C PRO A 127 -5.63 14.48 2.20
N PHE A 128 -5.50 13.15 2.11
CA PHE A 128 -6.56 12.28 1.58
C PHE A 128 -7.82 12.27 2.46
N ARG A 129 -7.68 12.55 3.76
CA ARG A 129 -8.82 12.68 4.68
C ARG A 129 -9.69 13.91 4.38
N ASN A 130 -9.18 14.89 3.63
CA ASN A 130 -9.95 16.06 3.22
C ASN A 130 -10.73 15.84 1.92
N LEU A 131 -10.49 14.72 1.21
CA LEU A 131 -11.17 14.38 -0.04
C LEU A 131 -12.47 13.65 0.28
N ALA A 132 -13.63 14.27 0.06
CA ALA A 132 -14.92 13.75 0.49
C ALA A 132 -15.18 12.26 0.13
N GLY A 133 -14.87 11.85 -1.11
CA GLY A 133 -15.04 10.46 -1.55
C GLY A 133 -14.14 9.47 -0.80
N VAL A 134 -12.87 9.82 -0.64
CA VAL A 134 -11.88 9.00 0.09
C VAL A 134 -12.19 8.99 1.59
N ALA A 135 -12.52 10.15 2.15
CA ALA A 135 -12.82 10.34 3.55
C ALA A 135 -14.03 9.53 4.00
N LYS A 136 -15.12 9.55 3.22
CA LYS A 136 -16.33 8.75 3.48
C LYS A 136 -16.03 7.26 3.61
N ILE A 137 -15.14 6.74 2.77
CA ILE A 137 -14.71 5.35 2.73
C ILE A 137 -13.81 5.03 3.94
N TRP A 138 -12.70 5.76 4.07
CA TRP A 138 -11.63 5.41 5.00
C TRP A 138 -11.90 5.84 6.44
N ASP A 139 -12.65 6.92 6.68
CA ASP A 139 -13.09 7.28 8.04
C ASP A 139 -13.96 6.17 8.63
N LYS A 140 -14.90 5.61 7.83
CA LYS A 140 -15.72 4.47 8.24
C LYS A 140 -14.85 3.24 8.52
N ARG A 141 -13.92 2.90 7.61
CA ARG A 141 -13.03 1.74 7.77
C ARG A 141 -12.15 1.83 9.02
N PHE A 142 -11.69 3.04 9.37
CA PHE A 142 -10.83 3.27 10.53
C PHE A 142 -11.58 3.69 11.80
N ARG A 143 -12.92 3.75 11.76
CA ARG A 143 -13.78 4.20 12.86
C ARG A 143 -13.36 5.58 13.38
N LEU A 144 -13.17 6.51 12.46
CA LEU A 144 -12.82 7.90 12.73
C LEU A 144 -14.08 8.78 12.65
N LYS A 145 -14.13 9.83 13.46
CA LYS A 145 -15.14 10.88 13.27
C LYS A 145 -14.88 11.55 11.92
N HIS A 146 -15.92 11.63 11.09
CA HIS A 146 -15.82 12.32 9.82
C HIS A 146 -15.52 13.79 10.09
N LEU A 147 -14.49 14.32 9.44
CA LEU A 147 -14.27 15.76 9.42
C LEU A 147 -15.23 16.28 8.36
N GLU A 148 -16.29 16.96 8.77
CA GLU A 148 -17.09 17.70 7.80
C GLU A 148 -16.15 18.68 7.11
N SER A 149 -15.90 18.43 5.83
CA SER A 149 -15.09 19.31 5.02
C SER A 149 -15.88 20.62 4.96
N ASN A 150 -15.43 21.64 5.69
CA ASN A 150 -15.99 23.00 5.64
C ASN A 150 -15.89 23.65 4.24
N ASN A 151 -15.47 22.89 3.24
CA ASN A 151 -15.64 23.14 1.82
C ASN A 151 -17.12 22.97 1.38
N GLN A 152 -18.06 23.53 2.14
CA GLN A 152 -19.02 24.40 1.47
C GLN A 152 -18.25 25.65 1.02
N ASN A 153 -17.31 25.48 0.08
CA ASN A 153 -17.05 26.54 -0.87
C ASN A 153 -18.41 26.74 -1.50
N LYS A 154 -19.13 27.80 -1.06
CA LYS A 154 -20.15 28.43 -1.90
C LYS A 154 -19.52 28.40 -3.28
N LYS A 155 -20.08 27.61 -4.20
CA LYS A 155 -19.72 27.68 -5.61
C LYS A 155 -20.20 29.06 -6.05
N THR A 156 -19.47 30.12 -5.66
CA THR A 156 -19.60 31.42 -6.27
C THR A 156 -19.18 31.16 -7.70
N LEU A 157 -20.19 31.02 -8.56
CA LEU A 157 -20.01 30.97 -9.99
C LEU A 157 -18.98 32.05 -10.36
N PRO A 158 -17.95 31.74 -11.16
CA PRO A 158 -17.07 32.76 -11.71
C PRO A 158 -17.88 33.94 -12.22
N ILE A 159 -17.44 35.17 -11.94
CA ILE A 159 -18.16 36.41 -12.28
C ILE A 159 -18.60 36.42 -13.76
N ALA A 160 -17.77 35.86 -14.64
CA ALA A 160 -18.09 35.69 -16.06
C ALA A 160 -19.38 34.88 -16.31
N LEU A 161 -19.60 33.78 -15.58
CA LEU A 161 -20.80 32.94 -15.71
C LEU A 161 -22.04 33.60 -15.08
N GLN A 162 -21.85 34.36 -13.99
CA GLN A 162 -22.93 35.16 -13.39
C GLN A 162 -23.41 36.25 -14.37
N ASN A 163 -22.48 36.92 -15.05
CA ASN A 163 -22.81 37.96 -16.02
C ASN A 163 -23.55 37.43 -17.26
N ILE A 164 -23.24 36.19 -17.68
CA ILE A 164 -23.93 35.54 -18.81
C ILE A 164 -25.37 35.16 -18.43
N LEU A 165 -25.59 34.62 -17.22
CA LEU A 165 -26.93 34.32 -16.71
C LEU A 165 -27.80 35.57 -16.60
N ASN A 166 -27.26 36.64 -16.02
CA ASN A 166 -28.00 37.90 -15.85
C ASN A 166 -28.35 38.55 -17.20
N LYS A 167 -27.49 38.45 -18.21
CA LYS A 167 -27.81 38.91 -19.58
C LYS A 167 -28.93 38.11 -20.23
N LYS A 168 -29.04 36.81 -19.93
CA LYS A 168 -30.04 35.93 -20.53
C LYS A 168 -31.44 36.15 -19.95
N GLU A 169 -31.55 36.53 -18.68
CA GLU A 169 -32.83 36.90 -18.06
C GLU A 169 -33.37 38.25 -18.55
N LEU A 170 -32.49 39.20 -18.90
CA LEU A 170 -32.88 40.50 -19.46
C LEU A 170 -33.40 40.43 -20.91
N SER A 171 -33.13 39.33 -21.63
CA SER A 171 -33.60 39.10 -23.01
C SER A 171 -34.96 38.40 -23.11
N HIS A 172 -35.60 38.10 -21.97
CA HIS A 172 -36.93 37.49 -21.89
C HIS A 172 -37.99 38.41 -21.27
N VAL A 173 -37.74 39.72 -21.24
CA VAL A 173 -38.73 40.77 -20.92
C VAL A 173 -39.07 41.55 -22.18
#